data_AF-A0A2A4MI47-F1
#
_entry.id   AF-A0A2A4MI47-F1
#
_cell.length_a   1.000
_cell.length_b   1.000
_cell.length_c   1.000
_cell.angle_alpha   90.00
_cell.angle_beta   90.00
_cell.angle_gamma   90.00
#
_symmetry.space_group_name_H-M   'P 1'
#
loop_
_entity.id
_entity.type
_entity.pdbx_description
1 polymer ?
#
loop_
_entity_poly.entity_id
_entity_poly.type
_entity_poly.pdbx_seq_one_letter_code
_entity_poly.pdbx_strand_id
1 'polypeptide(L)' 'MLGVGTMLTSMVVSGFLLGYLTDRWLDTSPLFMLSLGALGFIGGMLKVYKLLSKPG' A
#
# COMPACT_ATOMS: atom_id res chain seq x y z
N MET A 1 13.78 9.48 12.21
CA MET A 1 12.81 9.92 11.17
C MET A 1 12.83 9.07 9.90
N LEU A 2 13.87 8.26 9.62
CA LEU A 2 13.96 7.48 8.38
C LEU A 2 12.91 6.36 8.23
N GLY A 3 12.36 5.80 9.31
CA GLY A 3 11.49 4.60 9.21
C GLY A 3 10.09 4.83 8.65
N VAL A 4 9.57 6.05 8.68
CA VAL A 4 8.17 6.34 8.30
C VAL A 4 8.00 6.30 6.78
N GLY A 5 8.95 6.90 6.05
CA GLY A 5 8.98 6.84 4.58
C GLY A 5 9.13 5.41 4.07
N THR A 6 10.05 4.64 4.66
CA THR A 6 10.27 3.23 4.29
C THR A 6 9.04 2.36 4.58
N MET A 7 8.29 2.64 5.64
CA MET A 7 7.03 1.95 5.94
C MET A 7 5.94 2.27 4.92
N LEU A 8 5.83 3.53 4.47
CA LEU A 8 4.88 3.91 3.43
C LEU A 8 5.24 3.26 2.10
N THR A 9 6.52 3.37 1.69
CA THR A 9 7.01 2.77 0.45
C THR A 9 6.80 1.25 0.42
N SER A 10 7.11 0.54 1.51
CA SER A 10 6.92 -0.91 1.58
C SER A 10 5.45 -1.33 1.53
N MET A 11 4.54 -0.57 2.15
CA MET A 11 3.09 -0.83 2.06
C MET A 11 2.53 -0.58 0.65
N VAL A 12 2.96 0.50 -0.02
CA VAL A 12 2.55 0.81 -1.40
C VAL A 12 3.09 -0.25 -2.36
N VAL A 13 4.38 -0.58 -2.26
CA VAL A 13 4.99 -1.63 -3.08
C VAL A 13 4.29 -2.97 -2.84
N SER A 14 4.03 -3.34 -1.58
CA SER A 14 3.32 -4.58 -1.26
C SER A 14 1.90 -4.62 -1.83
N GLY A 15 1.15 -3.51 -1.77
CA GLY A 15 -0.21 -3.43 -2.32
C GLY A 15 -0.24 -3.54 -3.83
N PHE A 16 0.70 -2.89 -4.52
CA PHE A 16 0.87 -3.00 -5.97
C PHE A 16 1.34 -4.40 -6.40
N LEU A 17 2.29 -5.01 -5.67
CA LEU A 17 2.81 -6.33 -5.98
C LEU A 17 1.71 -7.40 -5.84
N LEU A 18 0.96 -7.37 -4.73
CA LEU A 18 -0.16 -8.27 -4.48
C LEU A 18 -1.27 -8.07 -5.52
N GLY A 19 -1.60 -6.82 -5.85
CA GLY A 19 -2.62 -6.50 -6.83
C GLY A 19 -2.26 -6.99 -8.24
N TYR A 20 -1.00 -6.82 -8.65
CA TYR A 20 -0.50 -7.32 -9.93
C TYR A 20 -0.50 -8.85 -10.02
N LEU A 21 -0.04 -9.53 -8.96
CA LEU A 21 -0.08 -11.00 -8.89
C LEU A 21 -1.51 -11.53 -8.93
N THR A 22 -2.44 -10.85 -8.27
CA THR A 22 -3.86 -11.22 -8.23
C THR A 22 -4.53 -11.02 -9.59
N ASP A 23 -4.33 -9.88 -10.25
CA ASP A 23 -4.84 -9.65 -11.62
C ASP A 23 -4.28 -10.70 -12.60
N ARG A 24 -2.99 -11.05 -12.48
CA ARG A 24 -2.37 -12.07 -13.32
C ARG A 24 -2.87 -13.49 -13.05
N TRP A 25 -3.33 -13.77 -11.83
CA TRP A 25 -3.84 -15.09 -11.45
C TRP A 25 -5.32 -15.28 -11.83
N LEU A 26 -6.10 -14.19 -11.85
CA LEU A 26 -7.52 -14.20 -12.21
C LEU A 26 -7.78 -13.82 -13.68
N ASP A 27 -6.73 -13.56 -14.47
CA ASP A 27 -6.80 -13.09 -15.87
C ASP A 27 -7.76 -11.89 -16.08
N THR A 28 -8.00 -11.13 -15.02
CA THR A 28 -8.98 -10.04 -15.00
C THR A 28 -8.26 -8.74 -15.38
N SER A 29 -8.93 -7.87 -16.13
CA SER A 29 -8.50 -6.48 -16.40
C SER A 29 -7.98 -5.80 -15.12
N PRO A 30 -7.07 -4.79 -15.20
CA PRO A 30 -6.21 -4.32 -14.11
C PRO A 30 -6.93 -3.59 -12.94
N LEU A 31 -7.98 -4.21 -12.41
CA LEU A 31 -8.93 -3.70 -11.43
C LEU A 31 -8.50 -4.09 -10.02
N PHE A 32 -7.95 -5.30 -9.82
CA PHE A 32 -7.41 -5.68 -8.51
C PHE A 32 -6.11 -4.96 -8.22
N MET A 33 -5.27 -4.72 -9.22
CA MET A 33 -4.07 -3.90 -9.07
C MET A 33 -4.40 -2.45 -8.70
N LEU A 34 -5.43 -1.86 -9.32
CA LEU A 34 -5.86 -0.51 -8.99
C LEU A 34 -6.49 -0.43 -7.59
N SER A 35 -7.36 -1.38 -7.24
CA SER A 35 -8.07 -1.38 -5.95
C SER A 35 -7.17 -1.75 -4.78
N LEU A 36 -6.33 -2.80 -4.89
CA LEU A 36 -5.36 -3.19 -3.86
C LEU A 36 -4.19 -2.20 -3.76
N GLY A 37 -3.77 -1.61 -4.88
CA GLY A 37 -2.81 -0.51 -4.90
C GLY A 37 -3.35 0.72 -4.16
N ALA A 38 -4.61 1.11 -4.42
CA ALA A 38 -5.27 2.20 -3.70
C ALA A 38 -5.46 1.89 -2.21
N LEU A 39 -5.87 0.66 -1.85
CA LEU A 39 -5.99 0.22 -0.46
C LEU A 39 -4.64 0.21 0.27
N GLY A 40 -3.57 -0.27 -0.37
CA GLY A 40 -2.21 -0.25 0.17
C GLY A 40 -1.68 1.17 0.36
N PHE A 41 -2.00 2.07 -0.56
CA PHE A 41 -1.68 3.49 -0.45
C PHE A 41 -2.43 4.18 0.70
N ILE A 42 -3.75 3.99 0.79
CA ILE A 42 -4.58 4.55 1.87
C ILE A 42 -4.16 4.00 3.23
N GLY A 43 -3.91 2.68 3.34
CA GLY A 43 -3.44 2.03 4.56
C GLY A 43 -2.05 2.51 4.99
N GLY A 44 -1.13 2.68 4.04
CA GLY A 44 0.20 3.25 4.27
C GLY A 44 0.13 4.69 4.77
N MET A 45 -0.68 5.53 4.11
CA MET A 45 -0.92 6.92 4.50
C MET A 45 -1.52 7.01 5.91
N LEU A 46 -2.53 6.21 6.22
CA LEU A 46 -3.14 6.14 7.56
C LEU A 46 -2.13 5.74 8.64
N LYS A 47 -1.25 4.78 8.34
CA LYS A 47 -0.23 4.33 9.29
C LYS A 47 0.85 5.40 9.51
N VAL A 48 1.26 6.10 8.46
CA VAL A 48 2.16 7.25 8.55
C VAL A 48 1.53 8.38 9.35
N TYR A 49 0.26 8.73 9.08
CA TYR A 49 -0.48 9.73 9.85
C TYR A 49 -0.58 9.34 11.33
N LYS A 50 -0.85 8.06 11.62
CA LYS A 50 -0.94 7.56 13.00
C LYS A 50 0.42 7.56 13.72
N LEU A 51 1.52 7.33 12.99
CA LEU A 51 2.88 7.44 13.53
C LEU A 51 3.29 8.90 13.77
N LEU A 52 2.92 9.82 12.87
CA LEU A 52 3.16 11.26 13.05
C LEU A 52 2.27 11.86 14.15
N SER A 53 1.03 11.38 14.26
CA SER A 53 0.02 11.87 15.20
C SER A 53 0.05 11.16 16.55
N LYS A 54 1.03 10.28 16.79
CA LYS A 54 1.43 9.84 18.14
C LYS A 54 2.54 10.80 18.58
N PRO A 55 2.23 11.85 19.37
CA PRO A 55 3.27 12.48 20.16
C PRO A 55 3.76 11.41 21.15
N GLY A 56 5.08 11.35 21.35
CA GLY A 56 5.62 10.70 22.55
C GLY A 56 5.04 11.33 23.81
#